data_AF-A0A831QSI7-F1
#
_entry.id   AF-A0A831QSI7-F1
#
_cell.length_a   1.000
_cell.length_b   1.000
_cell.length_c   1.000
_cell.angle_alpha   90.00
_cell.angle_beta   90.00
_cell.angle_gamma   90.00
#
_symmetry.space_group_name_H-M   'P 1'
#
loop_
_entity.id
_entity.type
_entity.pdbx_description
1 polymer ?
#
loop_
_entity_poly.entity_id
_entity_poly.type
_entity_poly.pdbx_seq_one_letter_code
_entity_poly.pdbx_strand_id
1 'polypeptide(L)'
;MKQDHKHNPFKIPEDYFEAFSGNLMKRVEGKDDAIPKKDGFVVPDGYFDNLHDTIKPKLNVSRVKVIPLHRYRKYYFAAASIAAIVALVFTLNRGTADDITFEDIASSDIENYFENYASDFSSYEIAEVVPVDELEITDLMANSLNNEIILNYLDNNTDEFEELNLEYDE
;
A
#
# COMPACT_ATOMS: atom_id res chain seq x y z
N MET A 1 -7.28 -12.95 -40.35
CA MET A 1 -7.21 -11.47 -40.39
C MET A 1 -8.54 -10.95 -39.87
N LYS A 2 -8.54 -10.23 -38.75
CA LYS A 2 -9.75 -9.75 -38.07
C LYS A 2 -10.27 -8.50 -38.80
N GLN A 3 -11.56 -8.46 -39.12
CA GLN A 3 -12.22 -7.31 -39.74
C GLN A 3 -12.62 -6.32 -38.64
N ASP A 4 -11.95 -5.17 -38.58
CA ASP A 4 -12.29 -4.07 -37.67
C ASP A 4 -13.08 -3.01 -38.44
N HIS A 5 -14.41 -3.08 -38.39
CA HIS A 5 -15.30 -2.03 -38.91
C HIS A 5 -16.12 -1.47 -37.74
N LYS A 6 -15.44 -0.78 -36.81
CA LYS A 6 -16.07 -0.12 -35.66
C LYS A 6 -16.49 1.29 -36.07
N HIS A 7 -17.79 1.43 -36.39
CA HIS A 7 -18.56 2.67 -36.53
C HIS A 7 -17.96 3.77 -37.41
N ASN A 8 -18.23 3.71 -38.72
CA ASN A 8 -18.18 4.91 -39.57
C ASN A 8 -19.43 5.78 -39.26
N PRO A 9 -19.29 7.00 -38.69
CA PRO A 9 -20.44 7.86 -38.37
C PRO A 9 -21.06 8.51 -39.62
N PHE A 10 -20.40 8.41 -40.78
CA PHE A 10 -20.90 8.95 -42.04
C PHE A 10 -21.78 7.92 -42.73
N LYS A 11 -23.10 8.08 -42.59
CA LYS A 11 -24.08 7.35 -43.40
C LYS A 11 -24.29 8.10 -44.70
N ILE A 12 -24.05 7.43 -45.83
CA ILE A 12 -24.42 7.95 -47.15
C ILE A 12 -25.90 7.62 -47.42
N PRO A 13 -26.61 8.45 -48.20
CA PRO A 13 -27.94 8.12 -48.68
C PRO A 13 -27.93 6.82 -49.49
N GLU A 14 -29.06 6.10 -49.46
CA GLU A 14 -29.28 4.99 -50.39
C GLU A 14 -29.14 5.49 -51.83
N ASP A 15 -28.55 4.64 -52.67
CA ASP A 15 -28.33 4.88 -54.11
C ASP A 15 -27.46 6.09 -54.47
N TYR A 16 -26.71 6.65 -53.52
CA TYR A 16 -25.83 7.81 -53.76
C TYR A 16 -24.88 7.56 -54.94
N PHE A 17 -24.16 6.43 -54.95
CA PHE A 17 -23.19 6.14 -55.99
C PHE A 17 -23.83 5.71 -57.31
N GLU A 18 -25.00 5.04 -57.26
CA GLU A 18 -25.73 4.62 -58.46
C GLU A 18 -26.27 5.83 -59.22
N ALA A 19 -26.82 6.81 -58.50
CA ALA A 19 -27.32 8.05 -59.08
C ALA A 19 -26.20 9.07 -59.39
N PHE A 20 -25.02 8.97 -58.74
CA PHE A 20 -23.94 9.95 -58.88
C PHE A 20 -23.48 10.12 -60.32
N SER A 21 -23.20 9.01 -61.03
CA SER A 21 -22.68 9.06 -62.39
C SER A 21 -23.67 9.72 -63.36
N GLY A 22 -24.95 9.33 -63.27
CA GLY A 22 -26.01 9.93 -64.08
C GLY A 22 -26.23 11.40 -63.78
N ASN A 23 -26.22 11.80 -62.52
CA ASN A 23 -26.35 13.19 -62.09
C ASN A 23 -25.16 14.05 -62.53
N LEU A 24 -23.94 13.52 -62.45
CA LEU A 24 -22.72 14.19 -62.89
C LEU A 24 -22.76 14.41 -64.40
N MET A 25 -23.08 13.37 -65.18
CA MET A 25 -23.12 13.47 -66.64
C MET A 25 -24.20 14.45 -67.09
N LYS A 26 -25.39 14.39 -66.48
CA LYS A 26 -26.48 15.35 -66.73
C LYS A 26 -26.07 16.79 -66.46
N ARG A 27 -25.21 17.04 -65.45
CA ARG A 27 -24.71 18.38 -65.10
C ARG A 27 -23.59 18.88 -66.01
N VAL A 28 -22.81 17.97 -66.59
CA VAL A 28 -21.73 18.30 -67.54
C VAL A 28 -22.28 18.52 -68.95
N GLU A 29 -23.27 17.72 -69.35
CA GLU A 29 -23.91 17.80 -70.68
C GLU A 29 -25.04 18.84 -70.71
N GLY A 30 -25.69 19.08 -69.57
CA GLY A 30 -26.72 20.09 -69.41
C GLY A 30 -26.16 21.51 -69.57
N LYS A 31 -26.76 22.31 -70.44
CA LYS A 31 -26.53 23.76 -70.54
C LYS A 31 -27.10 24.54 -69.35
N ASP A 32 -27.25 23.91 -68.20
CA ASP A 32 -27.64 24.61 -66.99
C ASP A 32 -26.47 25.51 -66.60
N ASP A 33 -26.75 26.79 -66.34
CA ASP A 33 -25.80 27.85 -65.96
C ASP A 33 -25.06 27.59 -64.62
N ALA A 34 -24.94 26.32 -64.20
CA ALA A 34 -24.31 25.88 -62.97
C ALA A 34 -22.79 26.08 -62.95
N ILE A 35 -22.16 26.26 -64.12
CA ILE A 35 -20.75 26.66 -64.22
C ILE A 35 -20.72 28.14 -64.61
N PRO A 36 -20.37 29.05 -63.68
CA PRO A 36 -20.28 30.46 -64.00
C PRO A 36 -19.25 30.65 -65.12
N LYS A 37 -19.67 31.29 -66.22
CA LYS A 37 -18.81 31.61 -67.38
C LYS A 37 -17.76 32.69 -67.10
N LYS A 38 -17.71 33.17 -65.87
CA LYS A 38 -16.79 34.20 -65.39
C LYS A 38 -15.75 33.50 -64.53
N ASP A 39 -14.48 33.85 -64.71
CA ASP A 39 -13.41 33.40 -63.81
C ASP A 39 -13.84 33.65 -62.37
N GLY A 40 -13.78 32.61 -61.53
CA GLY A 40 -14.42 32.59 -60.23
C GLY A 40 -13.87 33.62 -59.24
N PHE A 41 -13.03 33.19 -58.32
CA PHE A 41 -12.51 34.05 -57.27
C PHE A 41 -11.52 35.08 -57.86
N VAL A 42 -11.97 36.32 -57.98
CA VAL A 42 -11.11 37.46 -58.26
C VAL A 42 -10.53 37.93 -56.93
N VAL A 43 -9.21 38.04 -56.85
CA VAL A 43 -8.56 38.63 -55.68
C VAL A 43 -8.84 40.14 -55.66
N PRO A 44 -9.05 40.75 -54.48
CA PRO A 44 -9.19 42.19 -54.38
C PRO A 44 -8.00 42.94 -54.98
N ASP A 45 -8.26 44.13 -55.54
CA ASP A 45 -7.20 45.01 -56.02
C ASP A 45 -6.17 45.26 -54.90
N GLY A 46 -4.89 45.05 -55.22
CA GLY A 46 -3.78 45.22 -54.27
C GLY A 46 -3.62 44.11 -53.22
N TYR A 47 -4.32 42.97 -53.35
CA TYR A 47 -4.16 41.82 -52.44
C TYR A 47 -2.69 41.38 -52.28
N PHE A 48 -1.93 41.39 -53.37
CA PHE A 48 -0.53 40.97 -53.37
C PHE A 48 0.45 42.05 -52.91
N ASP A 49 0.04 43.33 -52.87
CA ASP A 49 0.92 44.46 -52.57
C ASP A 49 1.46 44.40 -51.13
N ASN A 50 0.61 43.98 -50.19
CA ASN A 50 0.96 43.88 -48.76
C ASN A 50 1.13 42.43 -48.27
N LEU A 51 1.01 41.45 -49.18
CA LEU A 51 1.10 40.03 -48.82
C LEU A 51 2.46 39.69 -48.21
N HIS A 52 3.53 40.22 -48.81
CA HIS A 52 4.89 39.98 -48.37
C HIS A 52 5.14 40.51 -46.94
N ASP A 53 4.65 41.71 -46.64
CA ASP A 53 4.80 42.34 -45.33
C ASP A 53 3.87 41.73 -44.28
N THR A 54 2.76 41.13 -44.69
CA THR A 54 1.88 40.36 -43.81
C THR A 54 2.47 39.00 -43.44
N ILE A 55 3.22 38.36 -44.36
CA ILE A 55 3.80 37.02 -44.16
C ILE A 55 5.13 37.08 -43.38
N LYS A 56 6.01 38.05 -43.67
CA LYS A 56 7.30 38.23 -42.98
C LYS A 56 7.25 38.10 -41.45
N PRO A 57 6.37 38.82 -40.71
CA PRO A 57 6.34 38.72 -39.25
C PRO A 57 5.83 37.36 -38.76
N LYS A 58 5.02 36.64 -39.56
CA LYS A 58 4.54 35.29 -39.24
C LYS A 58 5.62 34.22 -39.43
N LEU A 59 6.62 34.48 -40.28
CA LEU A 59 7.78 33.61 -40.46
C LEU A 59 8.82 33.80 -39.35
N ASN A 60 8.87 34.99 -38.74
CA ASN A 60 9.67 35.29 -37.56
C ASN A 60 8.99 34.84 -36.25
N VAL A 61 8.36 33.66 -36.26
CA VAL A 61 8.04 32.98 -35.01
C VAL A 61 9.36 32.64 -34.33
N SER A 62 9.64 33.37 -33.23
CA SER A 62 10.76 33.09 -32.32
C SER A 62 10.83 31.59 -32.11
N ARG A 63 11.94 30.96 -32.54
CA ARG A 63 12.17 29.54 -32.32
C ARG A 63 12.00 29.28 -30.84
N VAL A 64 10.90 28.61 -30.48
CA VAL A 64 10.65 28.20 -29.10
C VAL A 64 11.89 27.44 -28.65
N LYS A 65 12.45 27.82 -27.50
CA LYS A 65 13.68 27.22 -26.98
C LYS A 65 13.42 25.72 -26.75
N VAL A 66 13.73 24.91 -27.74
CA VAL A 66 13.64 23.45 -27.63
C VAL A 66 14.80 22.98 -26.76
N ILE A 67 14.48 22.33 -25.65
CA ILE A 67 15.48 21.72 -24.77
C ILE A 67 15.61 20.25 -25.23
N PRO A 68 16.75 19.83 -25.81
CA PRO A 68 16.95 18.43 -26.20
C PRO A 68 17.01 17.54 -24.95
N LEU A 69 16.19 16.48 -24.93
CA LEU A 69 16.26 15.44 -23.90
C LEU A 69 17.44 14.51 -24.17
N HIS A 70 18.50 14.65 -23.38
CA HIS A 70 19.65 13.75 -23.43
C HIS A 70 19.42 12.56 -22.50
N ARG A 71 19.61 11.33 -23.00
CA ARG A 71 19.42 10.10 -22.22
C ARG A 71 20.61 9.88 -21.29
N TYR A 72 20.45 10.27 -20.03
CA TYR A 72 21.46 10.19 -18.97
C TYR A 72 21.64 8.76 -18.40
N ARG A 73 21.98 7.79 -19.27
CA ARG A 73 22.09 6.34 -18.93
C ARG A 73 22.99 6.04 -17.72
N LYS A 74 24.05 6.84 -17.50
CA LYS A 74 25.01 6.65 -16.41
C LYS A 74 24.40 6.87 -15.02
N TYR A 75 23.40 7.74 -14.91
CA TYR A 75 22.78 8.09 -13.64
C TYR A 75 21.65 7.12 -13.24
N TYR A 76 21.21 6.24 -14.14
CA TYR A 76 20.20 5.22 -13.79
C TYR A 76 20.74 4.23 -12.77
N PHE A 77 21.99 3.78 -12.92
CA PHE A 77 22.61 2.89 -11.94
C PHE A 77 22.82 3.58 -10.59
N ALA A 78 23.24 4.86 -10.60
CA ALA A 78 23.38 5.66 -9.38
C ALA A 78 22.03 5.93 -8.69
N ALA A 79 20.98 6.25 -9.44
CA ALA A 79 19.64 6.44 -8.90
C ALA A 79 19.05 5.12 -8.37
N ALA A 80 19.28 4.01 -9.08
CA ALA A 80 18.84 2.69 -8.64
C ALA A 80 19.54 2.25 -7.34
N SER A 81 20.84 2.53 -7.18
CA SER A 81 21.54 2.23 -5.92
C SER A 81 21.01 3.07 -4.76
N ILE A 82 20.73 4.36 -4.98
CA ILE A 82 20.12 5.21 -3.94
C ILE A 82 18.72 4.69 -3.57
N ALA A 83 17.90 4.37 -4.56
CA ALA A 83 16.56 3.82 -4.34
C ALA A 83 16.61 2.46 -3.61
N ALA A 84 17.56 1.60 -3.96
CA ALA A 84 17.76 0.32 -3.28
C ALA A 84 18.17 0.49 -1.82
N ILE A 85 19.06 1.45 -1.52
CA ILE A 85 19.44 1.77 -0.14
C ILE A 85 18.23 2.31 0.64
N VAL A 86 17.44 3.22 0.05
CA VAL A 86 16.22 3.75 0.69
C VAL A 86 15.20 2.64 0.92
N ALA A 87 14.99 1.75 -0.04
CA ALA A 87 14.10 0.60 0.10
C ALA A 87 14.58 -0.35 1.20
N LEU A 88 15.89 -0.63 1.26
CA LEU A 88 16.49 -1.49 2.28
C LEU A 88 16.33 -0.88 3.68
N VAL A 89 16.61 0.43 3.84
CA VAL A 89 16.39 1.16 5.09
C VAL A 89 14.91 1.12 5.47
N PHE A 90 13.99 1.36 4.53
CA PHE A 90 12.56 1.31 4.80
C PHE A 90 12.09 -0.11 5.20
N THR A 91 12.61 -1.15 4.56
CA THR A 91 12.31 -2.55 4.88
C THR A 91 12.83 -2.94 6.26
N LEU A 92 14.04 -2.51 6.65
CA LEU A 92 14.59 -2.79 7.97
C LEU A 92 13.98 -1.92 9.08
N ASN A 93 13.56 -0.70 8.76
CA ASN A 93 12.96 0.23 9.70
C ASN A 93 11.45 -0.02 9.91
N ARG A 94 10.83 -0.92 9.13
CA ARG A 94 9.59 -1.56 9.54
C ARG A 94 9.92 -2.49 10.69
N GLY A 95 9.85 -1.97 11.90
CA GLY A 95 9.89 -2.77 13.12
C GLY A 95 8.99 -3.97 12.91
N THR A 96 9.51 -5.17 13.19
CA THR A 96 8.67 -6.30 13.52
C THR A 96 7.86 -5.85 14.72
N ALA A 97 6.65 -5.34 14.47
CA ALA A 97 5.61 -5.48 15.46
C ALA A 97 5.45 -6.99 15.55
N ASP A 98 6.15 -7.60 16.49
CA ASP A 98 5.69 -8.89 17.01
C ASP A 98 4.21 -8.66 17.32
N ASP A 99 3.35 -9.51 16.75
CA ASP A 99 1.93 -9.41 16.99
C ASP A 99 1.76 -9.57 18.50
N ILE A 100 1.50 -8.48 19.22
CA ILE A 100 1.26 -8.50 20.66
C ILE A 100 0.05 -9.40 20.86
N THR A 101 0.31 -10.60 21.36
CA THR A 101 -0.76 -11.57 21.57
C THR A 101 -1.44 -11.27 22.89
N PHE A 102 -2.67 -11.75 23.05
CA PHE A 102 -3.35 -11.69 24.35
C PHE A 102 -2.58 -12.45 25.44
N GLU A 103 -1.76 -13.45 25.05
CA GLU A 103 -0.88 -14.19 25.94
C GLU A 103 0.18 -13.29 26.57
N ASP A 104 0.81 -12.41 25.77
CA ASP A 104 1.87 -11.49 26.24
C ASP A 104 1.34 -10.45 27.23
N ILE A 105 0.11 -9.97 27.00
CA ILE A 105 -0.58 -9.05 27.91
C ILE A 105 -0.96 -9.79 29.20
N ALA A 106 -1.52 -10.99 29.08
CA ALA A 106 -1.93 -11.78 30.23
C ALA A 106 -0.75 -12.10 31.14
N SER A 107 0.40 -12.54 30.60
CA SER A 107 1.57 -12.84 31.43
C SER A 107 2.11 -11.60 32.15
N SER A 108 2.26 -10.46 31.44
CA SER A 108 2.78 -9.24 32.05
C SER A 108 1.84 -8.65 33.10
N ASP A 109 0.52 -8.68 32.86
CA ASP A 109 -0.47 -8.15 33.80
C ASP A 109 -0.61 -9.06 35.02
N ILE A 110 -0.58 -10.38 34.83
CA ILE A 110 -0.63 -11.36 35.92
C ILE A 110 0.61 -11.22 36.81
N GLU A 111 1.81 -11.13 36.23
CA GLU A 111 3.06 -10.97 36.97
C GLU A 111 3.06 -9.67 37.79
N ASN A 112 2.65 -8.56 37.17
CA ASN A 112 2.54 -7.25 37.84
C ASN A 112 1.47 -7.25 38.95
N TYR A 113 0.36 -7.95 38.75
CA TYR A 113 -0.68 -8.12 39.78
C TYR A 113 -0.16 -8.91 40.99
N PHE A 114 0.54 -10.02 40.76
CA PHE A 114 1.15 -10.78 41.86
C PHE A 114 2.27 -9.98 42.54
N GLU A 115 3.16 -9.29 41.82
CA GLU A 115 4.22 -8.52 42.49
C GLU A 115 3.69 -7.41 43.42
N ASN A 116 2.62 -6.72 43.03
CA ASN A 116 2.08 -5.60 43.82
C ASN A 116 1.07 -6.02 44.90
N TYR A 117 0.35 -7.13 44.71
CA TYR A 117 -0.75 -7.53 45.58
C TYR A 117 -0.56 -8.94 46.19
N ALA A 118 0.51 -9.69 45.87
CA ALA A 118 0.71 -11.04 46.43
C ALA A 118 0.85 -11.06 47.96
N SER A 119 1.35 -9.97 48.55
CA SER A 119 1.48 -9.87 50.01
C SER A 119 0.15 -9.64 50.73
N ASP A 120 -0.91 -9.27 50.00
CA ASP A 120 -2.24 -9.00 50.57
C ASP A 120 -3.13 -10.25 50.61
N PHE A 121 -2.74 -11.35 49.96
CA PHE A 121 -3.48 -12.60 50.02
C PHE A 121 -3.10 -13.43 51.24
N SER A 122 -4.11 -13.80 52.03
CA SER A 122 -3.94 -14.82 53.07
C SER A 122 -3.89 -16.22 52.44
N SER A 123 -3.23 -17.17 53.10
CA SER A 123 -3.19 -18.58 52.66
C SER A 123 -4.58 -19.21 52.51
N TYR A 124 -5.57 -18.71 53.26
CA TYR A 124 -6.96 -19.13 53.14
C TYR A 124 -7.66 -18.63 51.87
N GLU A 125 -7.40 -17.38 51.46
CA GLU A 125 -7.97 -16.82 50.22
C GLU A 125 -7.38 -17.47 48.97
N ILE A 126 -6.09 -17.80 49.00
CA ILE A 126 -5.45 -18.55 47.91
C ILE A 126 -6.08 -19.94 47.82
N ALA A 127 -6.28 -20.63 48.95
CA ALA A 127 -6.86 -21.97 48.99
C ALA A 127 -8.32 -22.03 48.49
N GLU A 128 -9.07 -20.92 48.53
CA GLU A 128 -10.45 -20.85 48.01
C GLU A 128 -10.50 -20.89 46.47
N VAL A 129 -9.51 -20.28 45.81
CA VAL A 129 -9.48 -20.16 44.34
C VAL A 129 -8.65 -21.29 43.71
N VAL A 130 -7.81 -21.97 44.48
CA VAL A 130 -7.05 -23.14 44.01
C VAL A 130 -8.02 -24.31 43.74
N PRO A 131 -8.09 -24.83 42.51
CA PRO A 131 -8.98 -25.94 42.16
C PRO A 131 -8.41 -27.26 42.69
N VAL A 132 -8.62 -27.52 43.99
CA VAL A 132 -8.07 -28.68 44.70
C VAL A 132 -8.48 -30.01 44.05
N ASP A 133 -9.66 -30.07 43.43
CA ASP A 133 -10.17 -31.27 42.75
C ASP A 133 -9.42 -31.61 41.45
N GLU A 134 -8.72 -30.65 40.85
CA GLU A 134 -7.95 -30.81 39.61
C GLU A 134 -6.44 -30.95 39.87
N LEU A 135 -5.99 -30.81 41.12
CA LEU A 135 -4.59 -30.99 41.50
C LEU A 135 -4.26 -32.49 41.56
N GLU A 136 -3.54 -32.98 40.55
CA GLU A 136 -2.95 -34.30 40.64
C GLU A 136 -1.83 -34.31 41.70
N ILE A 137 -1.92 -35.22 42.67
CA ILE A 137 -0.91 -35.39 43.76
C ILE A 137 0.50 -35.58 43.18
N THR A 138 0.60 -36.13 41.97
CA THR A 138 1.84 -36.29 41.22
C THR A 138 2.51 -34.94 40.90
N ASP A 139 1.74 -33.91 40.57
CA ASP A 139 2.27 -32.60 40.15
C ASP A 139 2.83 -31.81 41.34
N LEU A 140 2.21 -31.98 42.53
CA LEU A 140 2.72 -31.47 43.80
C LEU A 140 4.02 -32.15 44.25
N MET A 141 4.21 -33.43 43.90
CA MET A 141 5.48 -34.15 44.15
C MET A 141 6.53 -33.90 43.06
N ALA A 142 6.11 -33.58 41.83
CA ALA A 142 6.98 -33.34 40.68
C ALA A 142 7.61 -31.95 40.70
N ASN A 143 6.91 -30.94 41.21
CA ASN A 143 7.52 -29.69 41.66
C ASN A 143 8.32 -30.00 42.93
N SER A 144 9.54 -30.51 42.72
CA SER A 144 10.40 -31.03 43.77
C SER A 144 10.45 -30.04 44.93
N LEU A 145 9.94 -30.44 46.09
CA LEU A 145 10.17 -29.73 47.34
C LEU A 145 11.68 -29.51 47.46
N ASN A 146 12.11 -28.27 47.21
CA ASN A 146 13.52 -27.94 47.21
C ASN A 146 14.03 -28.16 48.64
N ASN A 147 15.07 -28.98 48.79
CA ASN A 147 15.67 -29.26 50.09
C ASN A 147 16.03 -27.99 50.86
N GLU A 148 16.41 -26.91 50.17
CA GLU A 148 16.68 -25.62 50.81
C GLU A 148 15.44 -25.02 51.48
N ILE A 149 14.28 -25.10 50.82
CA ILE A 149 13.00 -24.62 51.37
C ILE A 149 12.59 -25.48 52.56
N ILE A 150 12.76 -26.81 52.47
CA ILE A 150 12.45 -27.73 53.58
C ILE A 150 13.37 -27.46 54.77
N LEU A 151 14.68 -27.30 54.54
CA LEU A 151 15.65 -27.02 55.60
C LEU A 151 15.35 -25.68 56.27
N ASN A 152 15.01 -24.64 55.49
CA ASN A 152 14.66 -23.33 56.03
C ASN A 152 13.36 -23.36 56.85
N TYR A 153 12.34 -24.10 56.39
CA TYR A 153 11.11 -24.28 57.15
C TYR A 153 11.36 -25.02 58.46
N LEU A 154 12.12 -26.13 58.41
CA LEU A 154 12.46 -26.90 59.60
C LEU A 154 13.25 -26.02 60.57
N ASP A 155 14.30 -25.33 60.14
CA ASP A 155 15.12 -24.46 61.00
C ASP A 155 14.29 -23.40 61.74
N ASN A 156 13.37 -22.74 61.03
CA ASN A 156 12.51 -21.70 61.62
C ASN A 156 11.39 -22.24 62.53
N ASN A 157 11.08 -23.54 62.47
CA ASN A 157 10.00 -24.14 63.26
C ASN A 157 10.52 -25.22 64.24
N THR A 158 11.81 -25.58 64.19
CA THR A 158 12.42 -26.56 65.10
C THR A 158 12.52 -26.06 66.54
N ASP A 159 12.56 -24.74 66.74
CA ASP A 159 12.54 -24.13 68.07
C ASP A 159 11.27 -24.53 68.88
N GLU A 160 10.14 -24.75 68.21
CA GLU A 160 8.87 -25.19 68.83
C GLU A 160 8.92 -26.66 69.31
N PHE A 161 9.81 -27.47 68.73
CA PHE A 161 10.00 -28.88 69.12
C PHE A 161 11.02 -29.06 70.23
N GLU A 162 11.93 -28.11 70.43
CA GLU A 162 12.92 -28.14 71.52
C GLU A 162 12.24 -27.90 72.88
N GLU A 163 11.16 -27.13 72.92
CA GLU A 163 10.33 -26.90 74.12
C GLU A 163 9.50 -28.13 74.54
N LEU A 164 9.22 -29.03 73.60
CA LEU A 164 8.53 -30.31 73.82
C LEU A 164 9.48 -31.46 74.17
N ASN A 165 10.79 -31.21 74.26
CA ASN A 165 11.73 -32.13 74.86
C ASN A 165 11.49 -32.13 76.38
N LEU A 166 10.39 -32.77 76.79
CA LEU A 166 10.12 -33.12 78.18
C LEU A 166 11.24 -34.04 78.60
N GLU A 167 12.21 -33.47 79.30
CA GLU A 167 13.18 -34.18 80.11
C GLU A 167 12.39 -35.13 81.03
N TYR A 168 12.30 -36.39 80.62
CA TYR A 168 11.93 -37.47 81.51
C TYR A 168 13.15 -37.72 82.39
N ASP A 169 13.31 -36.86 83.39
CA ASP A 169 14.05 -37.18 84.60
C ASP A 169 13.17 -38.07 85.49
N GLU A 170 13.82 -39.06 86.12
CA GLU A 170 13.28 -40.12 87.00
C GLU A 170 12.11 -39.74 87.93
#